data_AF-A0A5U9KW77-F1
#
_entry.id   AF-A0A5U9KW77-F1
#
_cell.length_a   1.000
_cell.length_b   1.000
_cell.length_c   1.000
_cell.angle_alpha   90.00
_cell.angle_beta   90.00
_cell.angle_gamma   90.00
#
_symmetry.space_group_name_H-M   'P 1'
#
loop_
_entity.id
_entity.type
_entity.pdbx_description
1 polymer ?
#
loop_
_entity_poly.entity_id
_entity_poly.type
_entity_poly.pdbx_seq_one_letter_code
_entity_poly.pdbx_strand_id
1 'polypeptide(L)'
;MSNEHVNQYAERDAMQLDKDGGYYSRHIQAMTREGLHSKGDIAAELAWRDQQIEQLREKLKQAEEKNLRLLGFVDSYDWQRQRLHQAAEKVIAWNRQEAKDRYGDADKAESWACVRELRDAIKFCEQKETSND
;
A
#
# COMPACT_ATOMS: atom_id res chain seq x y z
N MET A 1 36.84 -31.14 29.22
CA MET A 1 35.69 -31.14 28.29
C MET A 1 36.02 -30.12 27.22
N SER A 2 36.44 -30.59 26.06
CA SER A 2 36.82 -29.77 24.91
C SER A 2 35.57 -29.17 24.27
N ASN A 3 35.53 -27.84 24.17
CA ASN A 3 34.46 -27.09 23.53
C ASN A 3 34.52 -27.34 22.01
N GLU A 4 33.60 -28.15 21.48
CA GLU A 4 33.43 -28.27 20.02
C GLU A 4 32.78 -27.00 19.50
N HIS A 5 33.53 -26.24 18.70
CA HIS A 5 33.01 -25.10 17.95
C HIS A 5 32.06 -25.63 16.88
N VAL A 6 30.75 -25.66 17.17
CA VAL A 6 29.74 -26.03 16.18
C VAL A 6 29.75 -24.97 15.08
N ASN A 7 30.26 -25.33 13.89
CA ASN A 7 30.21 -24.48 12.71
C ASN A 7 28.75 -24.37 12.24
N GLN A 8 28.14 -23.21 12.40
CA GLN A 8 26.72 -22.97 12.08
C GLN A 8 26.46 -22.81 10.57
N TYR A 9 27.49 -22.82 9.74
CA TYR A 9 27.36 -22.62 8.29
C TYR A 9 27.42 -23.95 7.54
N ALA A 10 26.28 -24.33 6.96
CA ALA A 10 26.24 -25.38 5.94
C ALA A 10 26.99 -24.89 4.69
N GLU A 11 27.81 -25.77 4.11
CA GLU A 11 28.48 -25.50 2.83
C GLU A 11 27.42 -25.17 1.76
N ARG A 12 27.67 -24.11 0.99
CA ARG A 12 26.78 -23.65 -0.09
C ARG A 12 27.35 -24.12 -1.42
N ASP A 13 26.53 -24.79 -2.22
CA ASP A 13 26.92 -25.22 -3.56
C ASP A 13 27.04 -24.02 -4.51
N ALA A 14 28.27 -23.67 -4.86
CA ALA A 14 28.58 -22.59 -5.79
C ALA A 14 28.01 -22.85 -7.20
N MET A 15 27.96 -24.10 -7.65
CA MET A 15 27.39 -24.45 -8.96
C MET A 15 25.89 -24.21 -8.99
N GLN A 16 25.18 -24.53 -7.90
CA GLN A 16 23.74 -24.27 -7.79
C GLN A 16 23.45 -22.76 -7.72
N LEU A 17 24.24 -21.98 -6.97
CA LEU A 17 24.11 -20.52 -6.91
C LEU A 17 24.32 -19.85 -8.28
N ASP A 18 25.22 -20.38 -9.10
CA ASP A 18 25.40 -19.89 -10.46
C ASP A 18 24.30 -20.36 -11.42
N LYS A 19 23.72 -21.54 -11.19
CA LYS A 19 22.55 -22.00 -11.95
C LYS A 19 21.31 -21.16 -11.66
N ASP A 20 21.07 -20.79 -10.40
CA ASP A 20 19.89 -20.03 -9.95
C ASP A 20 19.91 -18.57 -10.39
N GLY A 21 21.07 -18.10 -10.83
CA GLY A 21 21.15 -16.79 -11.45
C GLY A 21 22.55 -16.22 -11.50
N GLY A 22 23.62 -16.99 -11.53
CA GLY A 22 24.99 -16.48 -11.65
C GLY A 22 25.51 -15.78 -10.39
N TYR A 23 24.98 -16.11 -9.21
CA TYR A 23 25.29 -15.36 -7.99
C TYR A 23 26.75 -15.46 -7.55
N TYR A 24 27.35 -16.65 -7.65
CA TYR A 24 28.75 -16.87 -7.24
C TYR A 24 29.71 -16.17 -8.21
N SER A 25 29.57 -16.41 -9.51
CA SER A 25 30.38 -15.81 -10.56
C SER A 25 30.28 -14.28 -10.58
N ARG A 26 29.08 -13.70 -10.41
CA ARG A 26 28.93 -12.23 -10.27
C ARG A 26 29.63 -11.70 -9.03
N HIS A 27 29.56 -12.42 -7.92
CA HIS A 27 30.19 -11.97 -6.68
C HIS A 27 31.72 -11.95 -6.81
N ILE A 28 32.32 -12.99 -7.38
CA ILE A 28 33.76 -13.04 -7.66
C ILE A 28 34.19 -11.92 -8.62
N GLN A 29 33.42 -11.67 -9.69
CA GLN A 29 33.68 -10.55 -10.60
C GLN A 29 33.59 -9.20 -9.89
N ALA A 30 32.59 -9.00 -9.03
CA ALA A 30 32.43 -7.77 -8.25
C ALA A 30 33.60 -7.57 -7.28
N MET A 31 33.98 -8.59 -6.50
CA MET A 31 35.14 -8.53 -5.60
C MET A 31 36.44 -8.21 -6.34
N THR A 32 36.63 -8.79 -7.53
CA THR A 32 37.79 -8.51 -8.37
C THR A 32 37.78 -7.08 -8.88
N ARG A 33 36.63 -6.55 -9.30
CA ARG A 33 36.47 -5.17 -9.78
C ARG A 33 36.61 -4.14 -8.66
N GLU A 34 36.12 -4.48 -7.47
CA GLU A 34 36.11 -3.62 -6.27
C GLU A 34 37.44 -3.68 -5.50
N GLY A 35 38.39 -4.52 -5.92
CA GLY A 35 39.72 -4.61 -5.29
C GLY A 35 39.72 -5.30 -3.93
N LEU A 36 38.71 -6.10 -3.62
CA LEU A 36 38.53 -6.77 -2.32
C LEU A 36 39.37 -8.06 -2.27
N HIS A 37 40.69 -7.91 -2.11
CA HIS A 37 41.63 -9.02 -2.21
C HIS A 37 42.11 -9.56 -0.85
N SER A 38 41.90 -8.81 0.24
CA SER A 38 42.24 -9.27 1.59
C SER A 38 41.01 -9.61 2.40
N LYS A 39 41.18 -10.50 3.40
CA LYS A 39 40.12 -10.82 4.35
C LYS A 39 39.61 -9.58 5.10
N GLY A 40 40.49 -8.60 5.35
CA GLY A 40 40.13 -7.34 6.00
C GLY A 40 39.23 -6.48 5.12
N ASP A 41 39.58 -6.32 3.84
CA ASP A 41 38.80 -5.52 2.89
C ASP A 41 37.42 -6.13 2.66
N ILE A 42 37.36 -7.45 2.49
CA ILE A 42 36.10 -8.20 2.32
C ILE A 42 35.22 -8.04 3.58
N ALA A 43 35.80 -8.17 4.77
CA ALA A 43 35.05 -8.04 6.02
C ALA A 43 34.49 -6.62 6.23
N ALA A 44 35.28 -5.59 5.91
CA ALA A 44 34.85 -4.19 6.02
C ALA A 44 33.71 -3.87 5.04
N GLU A 45 33.81 -4.31 3.79
CA GLU A 45 32.76 -4.12 2.80
C GLU A 45 31.47 -4.88 3.17
N LEU A 46 31.59 -6.13 3.64
CA LEU A 46 30.44 -6.90 4.11
C LEU A 46 29.76 -6.21 5.29
N ALA A 47 30.53 -5.72 6.28
CA ALA A 47 29.97 -4.99 7.42
C ALA A 47 29.26 -3.70 6.99
N TRP A 48 29.80 -2.96 6.03
CA TRP A 48 29.16 -1.76 5.49
C TRP A 48 27.86 -2.11 4.74
N ARG A 49 27.86 -3.19 3.95
CA ARG A 49 26.66 -3.67 3.25
C ARG A 49 25.60 -4.16 4.24
N ASP A 50 25.98 -4.87 5.29
CA ASP A 50 25.05 -5.30 6.33
C ASP A 50 24.40 -4.09 7.02
N GLN A 51 25.19 -3.06 7.35
CA GLN A 51 24.65 -1.80 7.89
C GLN A 51 23.65 -1.14 6.93
N GLN A 52 23.96 -1.08 5.63
CA GLN A 52 23.06 -0.53 4.61
C GLN A 52 21.77 -1.35 4.48
N ILE A 53 21.87 -2.68 4.52
CA ILE A 53 20.72 -3.59 4.48
C ILE A 53 19.81 -3.34 5.69
N GLU A 54 20.36 -3.20 6.89
CA GLU A 54 19.57 -2.89 8.09
C GLU A 54 18.87 -1.53 7.99
N GLN A 55 19.56 -0.50 7.47
CA GLN A 55 18.94 0.81 7.23
C GLN A 55 17.79 0.74 6.21
N LEU A 56 17.94 -0.03 5.14
CA LEU A 56 16.91 -0.21 4.14
C LEU A 56 15.72 -1.02 4.68
N ARG A 57 15.98 -2.06 5.47
CA ARG A 57 14.93 -2.85 6.14
C ARG A 57 14.10 -2.00 7.08
N GLU A 58 14.75 -1.13 7.87
CA GLU A 58 14.03 -0.22 8.77
C GLU A 58 13.18 0.80 7.99
N LYS A 59 13.71 1.36 6.90
CA LYS A 59 12.92 2.25 6.02
C LYS A 59 11.73 1.54 5.39
N LEU A 60 11.90 0.29 4.96
CA LEU A 60 10.83 -0.54 4.39
C LEU A 60 9.73 -0.76 5.44
N LYS A 61 10.11 -1.17 6.65
CA LYS A 61 9.17 -1.35 7.76
C LYS A 61 8.38 -0.07 8.05
N GLN A 62 9.07 1.08 8.13
CA GLN A 62 8.39 2.37 8.34
C GLN A 62 7.44 2.74 7.20
N ALA A 63 7.80 2.41 5.95
CA ALA A 63 6.95 2.64 4.80
C ALA A 63 5.71 1.74 4.82
N GLU A 64 5.87 0.46 5.16
CA GLU A 64 4.78 -0.50 5.31
C GLU A 64 3.82 -0.09 6.44
N GLU A 65 4.34 0.34 7.59
CA GLU A 65 3.52 0.85 8.70
C GLU A 65 2.73 2.10 8.30
N LYS A 66 3.34 3.02 7.55
CA LYS A 66 2.64 4.20 7.02
C LYS A 66 1.57 3.80 6.02
N ASN A 67 1.85 2.86 5.14
CA ASN A 67 0.90 2.36 4.16
C ASN A 67 -0.31 1.72 4.85
N LEU A 68 -0.08 0.87 5.85
CA LEU A 68 -1.15 0.26 6.65
C LEU A 68 -2.03 1.31 7.35
N ARG A 69 -1.41 2.38 7.90
CA ARG A 69 -2.17 3.49 8.49
C ARG A 69 -3.01 4.22 7.44
N LEU A 70 -2.45 4.48 6.26
CA LEU A 70 -3.16 5.13 5.16
C LEU A 70 -4.35 4.28 4.67
N LEU A 71 -4.18 2.97 4.53
CA LEU A 71 -5.28 2.06 4.20
C LEU A 71 -6.42 2.17 5.22
N GLY A 72 -6.10 2.15 6.52
CA GLY A 72 -7.12 2.33 7.57
C GLY A 72 -7.85 3.69 7.48
N PHE A 73 -7.15 4.77 7.09
CA PHE A 73 -7.81 6.05 6.85
C PHE A 73 -8.76 5.98 5.64
N VAL A 74 -8.31 5.42 4.51
CA VAL A 74 -9.13 5.28 3.29
C VAL A 74 -10.41 4.50 3.59
N ASP A 75 -10.31 3.37 4.29
CA ASP A 75 -11.47 2.58 4.70
C ASP A 75 -12.46 3.40 5.54
N SER A 76 -11.97 4.22 6.47
CA SER A 76 -12.83 5.07 7.29
C SER A 76 -13.55 6.15 6.46
N TYR A 77 -12.86 6.73 5.47
CA TYR A 77 -13.41 7.74 4.58
C TYR A 77 -14.46 7.15 3.65
N ASP A 78 -14.21 5.96 3.10
CA ASP A 78 -15.16 5.26 2.25
C ASP A 78 -16.43 4.89 3.02
N TRP A 79 -16.31 4.42 4.26
CA TRP A 79 -17.47 4.15 5.11
C TRP A 79 -18.30 5.42 5.38
N GLN A 80 -17.63 6.53 5.74
CA GLN A 80 -18.32 7.81 5.98
C GLN A 80 -19.02 8.31 4.72
N ARG A 81 -18.35 8.23 3.58
CA ARG A 81 -18.89 8.61 2.27
C ARG A 81 -20.12 7.78 1.92
N GLN A 82 -20.05 6.46 2.03
CA GLN A 82 -21.19 5.57 1.77
C GLN A 82 -22.38 5.88 2.70
N ARG A 83 -22.11 6.12 3.98
CA ARG A 83 -23.15 6.43 4.97
C ARG A 83 -23.85 7.76 4.68
N LEU A 84 -23.11 8.77 4.22
CA LEU A 84 -23.64 10.06 3.81
C LEU A 84 -24.41 9.97 2.50
N HIS A 85 -23.91 9.19 1.53
CA HIS A 85 -24.60 8.93 0.27
C HIS A 85 -25.99 8.31 0.51
N GLN A 86 -26.05 7.24 1.31
CA GLN A 86 -27.31 6.59 1.68
C GLN A 86 -28.26 7.54 2.45
N ALA A 87 -27.72 8.45 3.25
CA ALA A 87 -28.53 9.44 3.95
C ALA A 87 -29.14 10.45 2.96
N ALA A 88 -28.34 10.93 2.00
CA ALA A 88 -28.80 11.83 0.95
C ALA A 88 -29.92 11.21 0.11
N GLU A 89 -29.77 9.96 -0.32
CA GLU A 89 -30.80 9.22 -1.05
C GLU A 89 -32.11 9.10 -0.27
N LYS A 90 -32.02 8.77 1.04
CA LYS A 90 -33.20 8.71 1.92
C LYS A 90 -33.89 10.06 2.03
N VAL A 91 -33.14 11.14 2.21
CA VAL A 91 -33.70 12.49 2.28
C VAL A 91 -34.38 12.87 0.97
N ILE A 92 -33.79 12.57 -0.19
CA ILE A 92 -34.43 12.78 -1.50
C ILE A 92 -35.73 11.99 -1.59
N ALA A 93 -35.72 10.71 -1.19
CA ALA A 93 -36.91 9.86 -1.22
C ALA A 93 -38.04 10.40 -0.33
N TRP A 94 -37.73 10.87 0.88
CA TRP A 94 -38.70 11.50 1.77
C TRP A 94 -39.27 12.79 1.19
N ASN A 95 -38.45 13.63 0.58
CA ASN A 95 -38.92 14.86 -0.08
C ASN A 95 -39.84 14.55 -1.28
N ARG A 96 -39.50 13.53 -2.08
CA ARG A 96 -40.35 13.04 -3.19
C ARG A 96 -41.69 12.52 -2.68
N GLN A 97 -41.70 11.79 -1.57
CA GLN A 97 -42.94 11.31 -0.94
C GLN A 97 -43.79 12.49 -0.44
N GLU A 98 -43.19 13.46 0.24
CA GLU A 98 -43.90 14.67 0.70
C GLU A 98 -44.51 15.47 -0.46
N ALA A 99 -43.78 15.59 -1.58
CA ALA A 99 -44.31 16.27 -2.78
C ALA A 99 -45.51 15.53 -3.37
N LYS A 100 -45.46 14.19 -3.40
CA LYS A 100 -46.59 13.36 -3.81
C LYS A 100 -47.79 13.53 -2.89
N ASP A 101 -47.57 13.57 -1.58
CA ASP A 101 -48.66 13.69 -0.60
C ASP A 101 -49.31 15.08 -0.64
N ARG A 102 -48.52 16.15 -0.82
CA ARG A 102 -49.03 17.52 -0.89
C ARG A 102 -49.64 17.92 -2.23
N TYR A 103 -49.07 17.43 -3.33
CA TYR A 103 -49.37 17.93 -4.68
C TYR A 103 -49.80 16.85 -5.67
N GLY A 104 -49.82 15.58 -5.26
CA GLY A 104 -50.11 14.45 -6.15
C GLY A 104 -48.97 14.07 -7.09
N ASP A 105 -47.84 14.77 -7.06
CA ASP A 105 -46.72 14.63 -7.98
C ASP A 105 -45.38 14.66 -7.22
N ALA A 106 -44.64 13.56 -7.28
CA ALA A 106 -43.35 13.39 -6.63
C ALA A 106 -42.23 14.20 -7.29
N ASP A 107 -42.32 14.45 -8.60
CA ASP A 107 -41.25 15.12 -9.35
C ASP A 107 -41.17 16.61 -9.04
N LYS A 108 -42.23 17.17 -8.44
CA LYS A 108 -42.21 18.53 -7.89
C LYS A 108 -41.15 18.72 -6.81
N ALA A 109 -40.67 17.65 -6.17
CA ALA A 109 -39.54 17.72 -5.23
C ALA A 109 -38.21 18.05 -5.91
N GLU A 110 -38.01 17.68 -7.18
CA GLU A 110 -36.75 17.90 -7.89
C GLU A 110 -36.47 19.39 -8.15
N SER A 111 -37.47 20.27 -8.05
CA SER A 111 -37.28 21.72 -8.12
C SER A 111 -36.85 22.33 -6.77
N TRP A 112 -36.89 21.58 -5.67
CA TRP A 112 -36.53 22.08 -4.35
C TRP A 112 -35.02 22.18 -4.21
N ALA A 113 -34.54 23.28 -3.62
CA ALA A 113 -33.11 23.54 -3.46
C ALA A 113 -32.41 22.39 -2.74
N CYS A 114 -32.99 21.87 -1.65
CA CYS A 114 -32.43 20.74 -0.90
C CYS A 114 -32.27 19.47 -1.74
N VAL A 115 -33.23 19.15 -2.62
CA VAL A 115 -33.15 17.95 -3.46
C VAL A 115 -32.09 18.12 -4.54
N ARG A 116 -32.04 19.30 -5.19
CA ARG A 116 -31.02 19.60 -6.21
C ARG A 116 -29.60 19.51 -5.67
N GLU A 117 -29.33 20.12 -4.53
CA GLU A 117 -27.99 20.07 -3.90
C GLU A 117 -27.57 18.64 -3.56
N LEU A 118 -28.51 17.82 -3.06
CA LEU A 118 -28.22 16.41 -2.76
C LEU A 118 -27.98 15.57 -4.03
N ARG A 119 -28.73 15.85 -5.12
CA ARG A 119 -28.51 15.21 -6.42
C ARG A 119 -27.15 15.56 -7.00
N ASP A 120 -26.76 16.84 -6.94
CA ASP A 120 -25.47 17.32 -7.42
C ASP A 120 -24.32 16.70 -6.62
N ALA A 121 -24.47 16.59 -5.30
CA ALA A 121 -23.49 15.93 -4.43
C ALA A 121 -23.33 14.43 -4.74
N ILE A 122 -24.45 13.71 -4.97
CA ILE A 122 -24.42 12.30 -5.39
C ILE A 122 -23.70 12.14 -6.73
N LYS A 123 -24.07 12.96 -7.73
CA LYS A 123 -23.45 12.94 -9.05
C LYS A 123 -21.95 13.22 -8.99
N PHE A 124 -21.52 14.16 -8.15
CA PHE A 124 -20.10 14.45 -7.92
C PHE A 124 -19.35 13.21 -7.39
N CYS A 125 -19.95 12.46 -6.47
CA CYS A 125 -19.38 11.21 -5.94
C CYS A 125 -19.26 10.13 -7.03
N GLU A 126 -20.33 9.87 -7.80
CA GLU A 126 -20.36 8.86 -8.87
C GLU A 126 -19.34 9.13 -9.99
N GLN A 127 -19.15 10.40 -10.35
CA GLN A 127 -18.12 10.79 -11.33
C GLN A 127 -16.71 10.42 -10.87
N LYS A 128 -16.44 10.49 -9.57
CA LYS A 128 -15.14 10.11 -9.01
C LYS A 128 -14.91 8.61 -8.96
N GLU A 129 -15.96 7.80 -8.88
CA GLU A 129 -15.86 6.33 -8.93
C GLU A 129 -15.48 5.86 -10.35
N THR A 130 -16.15 6.40 -11.37
CA THR A 130 -15.91 6.06 -12.78
C THR A 130 -14.58 6.58 -13.35
N SER A 131 -13.90 7.50 -12.65
CA SER A 131 -12.60 8.05 -13.07
C SER A 131 -11.39 7.26 -12.55
N ASN A 132 -11.62 6.29 -11.65
CA ASN A 132 -10.58 5.48 -11.00
C ASN A 132 -10.50 4.05 -11.56
N ASP A 133 -11.33 3.71 -12.55
CA ASP A 133 -11.27 2.50 -13.39
C ASP A 133 -10.45 2.76 -14.67
#